data_AF-A0A536W7H8-F1
#
_entry.id   AF-A0A536W7H8-F1
#
_cell.length_a   1.000
_cell.length_b   1.000
_cell.length_c   1.000
_cell.angle_alpha   90.00
_cell.angle_beta   90.00
_cell.angle_gamma   90.00
#
_symmetry.space_group_name_H-M   'P 1'
#
loop_
_entity.id
_entity.type
_entity.pdbx_description
1 polymer ?
#
loop_
_entity_poly.entity_id
_entity_poly.type
_entity_poly.pdbx_seq_one_letter_code
_entity_poly.pdbx_strand_id
1 'polypeptide(L)'
;MKAVTPAAALWGLMGLAGVAYVVIVARRIRTQSVYEPDFEDWLFHLLMPLAAYALLALSALAASSHADEALFGVGAATLLLLFIGIHNAWDAVAYHVLVNKPDRKT
;
A
#
# COMPACT_ATOMS: atom_id res chain seq x y z
N MET A 1 21.74 18.04 7.79
CA MET A 1 21.76 17.17 6.59
C MET A 1 22.19 15.73 6.86
N LYS A 2 23.30 15.42 7.54
CA LYS A 2 23.75 14.02 7.78
C LYS A 2 22.79 13.12 8.59
N ALA A 3 21.92 13.70 9.42
CA ALA A 3 21.07 12.94 10.34
C ALA A 3 19.96 12.15 9.64
N VAL A 4 19.36 12.68 8.57
CA VAL A 4 18.23 12.04 7.85
C VAL A 4 18.67 11.15 6.70
N THR A 5 19.91 11.25 6.23
CA THR A 5 20.43 10.43 5.12
C THR A 5 20.28 8.91 5.33
N PRO A 6 20.64 8.31 6.49
CA PRO A 6 20.44 6.88 6.69
C PRO A 6 18.96 6.51 6.71
N ALA A 7 18.10 7.33 7.35
CA ALA A 7 16.66 7.11 7.35
C ALA A 7 16.07 7.22 5.94
N ALA A 8 16.57 8.16 5.13
CA ALA A 8 16.16 8.36 3.75
C ALA A 8 16.47 7.18 2.84
N ALA A 9 17.65 6.58 3.01
CA ALA A 9 17.98 5.35 2.31
C ALA A 9 17.00 4.21 2.67
N LEU A 10 16.65 4.08 3.97
CA LEU A 10 15.75 3.02 4.44
C LEU A 10 14.33 3.18 3.90
N TRP A 11 13.72 4.37 4.01
CA TRP A 11 12.37 4.55 3.48
C TRP A 11 12.35 4.53 1.95
N GLY A 12 13.43 4.97 1.29
CA GLY A 12 13.58 4.86 -0.16
C GLY A 12 13.60 3.40 -0.62
N LEU A 13 14.38 2.54 0.04
CA LEU A 13 14.41 1.10 -0.22
C LEU A 13 13.04 0.46 0.06
N MET A 14 12.36 0.86 1.13
CA MET A 14 11.00 0.40 1.44
C MET A 14 10.01 0.79 0.35
N GLY A 15 10.08 2.01 -0.17
CA GLY A 15 9.25 2.49 -1.29
C GLY A 15 9.49 1.67 -2.56
N LEU A 16 10.75 1.44 -2.92
CA LEU A 16 11.10 0.63 -4.10
C LEU A 16 10.65 -0.84 -3.96
N ALA A 17 10.88 -1.45 -2.79
CA ALA A 17 10.42 -2.80 -2.50
C ALA A 17 8.89 -2.90 -2.55
N GLY A 18 8.18 -1.90 -2.03
CA GLY A 18 6.73 -1.80 -2.10
C GLY A 18 6.21 -1.68 -3.53
N VAL A 19 6.82 -0.83 -4.37
CA VAL A 19 6.48 -0.74 -5.81
C VAL A 19 6.68 -2.09 -6.50
N ALA A 20 7.80 -2.77 -6.24
CA ALA A 20 8.05 -4.10 -6.80
C ALA A 20 7.01 -5.12 -6.32
N TYR A 21 6.61 -5.06 -5.05
CA TYR A 21 5.57 -5.92 -4.49
C TYR A 21 4.20 -5.65 -5.13
N VAL A 22 3.85 -4.38 -5.37
CA VAL A 22 2.59 -4.02 -6.05
C VAL A 22 2.54 -4.60 -7.46
N VAL A 23 3.66 -4.70 -8.18
CA VAL A 23 3.72 -5.41 -9.48
C VAL A 23 3.39 -6.90 -9.32
N ILE A 24 3.85 -7.54 -8.25
CA ILE A 24 3.51 -8.94 -7.95
C ILE A 24 2.01 -9.07 -7.67
N VAL A 25 1.44 -8.16 -6.87
CA VAL A 25 -0.01 -8.13 -6.59
C VAL A 25 -0.82 -7.93 -7.87
N ALA A 26 -0.42 -7.00 -8.74
CA ALA A 26 -1.04 -6.77 -10.04
C ALA A 26 -1.11 -8.03 -10.89
N ARG A 27 0.01 -8.77 -10.93
CA ARG A 27 0.09 -10.05 -11.64
C ARG A 27 -0.87 -11.06 -11.04
N ARG A 28 -0.88 -11.20 -9.70
CA ARG A 28 -1.77 -12.13 -8.99
C ARG A 28 -3.25 -11.85 -9.26
N ILE A 29 -3.67 -10.59 -9.14
CA ILE A 29 -5.05 -10.14 -9.40
C ILE A 29 -5.47 -10.49 -10.83
N ARG A 30 -4.58 -10.31 -11.82
CA ARG A 30 -4.88 -10.64 -13.23
C ARG A 30 -4.88 -12.13 -13.55
N THR A 31 -4.10 -12.93 -12.83
CA THR A 31 -3.99 -14.38 -13.09
C THR A 31 -5.03 -15.21 -12.34
N GLN A 32 -5.70 -14.62 -11.35
CA GLN A 32 -6.71 -15.34 -10.59
C GLN A 32 -7.99 -15.48 -11.40
N SER A 33 -8.60 -16.66 -11.38
CA SER A 33 -9.78 -16.98 -12.20
C SER A 33 -11.02 -17.37 -11.38
N VAL A 34 -10.87 -17.51 -10.05
CA VAL A 34 -11.95 -17.95 -9.16
C VAL A 34 -12.84 -16.78 -8.75
N TYR A 35 -12.28 -15.57 -8.70
CA TYR A 35 -12.98 -14.35 -8.34
C TYR A 35 -12.59 -13.23 -9.31
N GLU A 36 -13.59 -12.52 -9.82
CA GLU A 36 -13.40 -11.36 -10.68
C GLU A 36 -13.16 -10.13 -9.81
N PRO A 37 -12.01 -9.43 -9.92
CA PRO A 37 -11.68 -8.31 -9.05
C PRO A 37 -12.58 -7.11 -9.34
N ASP A 38 -13.20 -6.57 -8.30
CA ASP A 38 -14.00 -5.36 -8.42
C ASP A 38 -13.13 -4.10 -8.40
N PHE A 39 -13.74 -2.92 -8.56
CA PHE A 39 -13.01 -1.65 -8.54
C PHE A 39 -12.27 -1.41 -7.22
N GLU A 40 -12.84 -1.85 -6.10
CA GLU A 40 -12.29 -1.65 -4.77
C GLU A 40 -10.98 -2.44 -4.62
N ASP A 41 -10.95 -3.67 -5.12
CA ASP A 41 -9.75 -4.51 -5.17
C ASP A 41 -8.61 -3.80 -5.92
N TRP A 42 -8.88 -3.24 -7.10
CA TRP A 42 -7.89 -2.49 -7.87
C TRP A 42 -7.41 -1.24 -7.12
N LEU A 43 -8.34 -0.51 -6.52
CA LEU A 43 -8.02 0.76 -5.87
C LEU A 43 -7.14 0.54 -4.62
N PHE A 44 -7.52 -0.39 -3.76
CA PHE A 44 -6.87 -0.62 -2.46
C PHE A 44 -5.69 -1.59 -2.48
N HIS A 45 -5.59 -2.47 -3.48
CA HIS A 45 -4.46 -3.41 -3.59
C HIS A 45 -3.44 -3.02 -4.66
N LEU A 46 -3.79 -2.08 -5.56
CA LEU A 46 -2.89 -1.64 -6.63
C LEU A 46 -2.64 -0.13 -6.63
N LEU A 47 -3.66 0.69 -6.88
CA LEU A 47 -3.47 2.10 -7.21
C LEU A 47 -2.98 2.92 -6.01
N MET A 48 -3.69 2.84 -4.87
CA MET A 48 -3.29 3.60 -3.68
C MET A 48 -1.96 3.11 -3.08
N PRO A 49 -1.70 1.78 -2.97
CA PRO A 49 -0.39 1.29 -2.55
C PRO A 49 0.74 1.77 -3.46
N LEU A 50 0.54 1.72 -4.79
CA LEU A 50 1.54 2.21 -5.74
C LEU A 50 1.86 3.68 -5.51
N ALA A 51 0.83 4.52 -5.34
CA ALA A 51 1.00 5.94 -5.07
C ALA A 51 1.77 6.18 -3.77
N ALA A 52 1.43 5.46 -2.69
CA ALA A 52 2.10 5.60 -1.40
C ALA A 52 3.58 5.17 -1.46
N TYR A 53 3.87 4.00 -2.04
CA TYR A 53 5.24 3.51 -2.15
C TYR A 53 6.09 4.33 -3.11
N ALA A 54 5.52 4.82 -4.22
CA ALA A 54 6.20 5.73 -5.13
C ALA A 54 6.51 7.07 -4.43
N LEU A 55 5.55 7.64 -3.69
CA LEU A 55 5.77 8.86 -2.92
C LEU A 55 6.88 8.68 -1.89
N LEU A 56 6.95 7.52 -1.23
CA LEU A 56 8.01 7.21 -0.27
C LEU A 56 9.39 7.14 -0.94
N ALA A 57 9.49 6.51 -2.11
CA ALA A 57 10.72 6.45 -2.90
C ALA A 57 11.15 7.83 -3.40
N LEU A 58 10.22 8.65 -3.91
CA LEU A 58 10.48 10.01 -4.37
C LEU A 58 10.89 10.94 -3.21
N SER A 59 10.30 10.74 -2.03
CA SER A 59 10.68 11.49 -0.82
C SER A 59 12.12 11.24 -0.41
N ALA A 60 12.66 10.04 -0.64
CA ALA A 60 14.08 9.76 -0.43
C ALA A 60 15.00 10.56 -1.37
N LEU A 61 14.58 10.77 -2.63
CA LEU A 61 15.34 11.58 -3.60
C LEU A 61 15.32 13.07 -3.21
N ALA A 62 14.19 13.56 -2.69
CA ALA A 62 14.04 14.93 -2.26
C ALA A 62 14.76 15.25 -0.94
N ALA A 63 15.03 14.25 -0.09
CA ALA A 63 15.54 14.44 1.28
C ALA A 63 16.86 15.22 1.40
N SER A 64 17.69 15.25 0.36
CA SER A 64 18.96 15.98 0.35
C SER A 64 18.83 17.46 0.00
N SER A 65 17.77 17.84 -0.72
CA SER A 65 17.55 19.21 -1.23
C SER A 65 16.37 19.91 -0.57
N HIS A 66 15.36 19.15 -0.13
CA HIS A 66 14.07 19.62 0.38
C HIS A 66 13.64 18.71 1.55
N ALA A 67 14.33 18.86 2.68
CA ALA A 67 14.20 17.92 3.80
C ALA A 67 12.81 17.96 4.45
N ASP A 68 12.21 19.15 4.59
CA ASP A 68 10.91 19.32 5.23
C ASP A 68 9.80 18.73 4.34
N GLU A 69 9.83 19.04 3.04
CA GLU A 69 8.90 18.50 2.05
C GLU A 69 9.01 16.98 1.93
N ALA A 70 10.24 16.44 1.98
CA ALA A 70 10.46 15.00 2.00
C ALA A 70 9.81 14.33 3.23
N LEU A 71 9.90 14.95 4.41
CA LEU A 71 9.26 14.43 5.61
C LEU A 71 7.73 14.50 5.53
N PHE A 72 7.16 15.55 4.94
CA PHE A 72 5.73 15.61 4.64
C PHE A 72 5.31 14.49 3.68
N GLY A 73 6.09 14.22 2.65
CA GLY A 73 5.85 13.11 1.71
C GLY A 73 5.88 11.74 2.41
N VAL A 74 6.86 11.51 3.29
CA VAL A 74 6.94 10.30 4.11
C VAL A 74 5.71 10.18 5.03
N GLY A 75 5.30 11.28 5.67
CA GLY A 75 4.12 11.32 6.54
C GLY A 75 2.83 11.01 5.77
N ALA A 76 2.63 11.64 4.62
CA ALA A 76 1.48 11.39 3.75
C ALA A 76 1.43 9.93 3.25
N ALA A 77 2.57 9.38 2.80
CA ALA A 77 2.68 7.98 2.41
C ALA A 77 2.34 7.04 3.57
N THR A 78 2.83 7.34 4.78
CA THR A 78 2.57 6.54 5.99
C THR A 78 1.09 6.54 6.36
N LEU A 79 0.45 7.71 6.37
CA LEU A 79 -0.98 7.83 6.67
C LEU A 79 -1.83 7.12 5.62
N LEU A 80 -1.47 7.22 4.34
CA LEU A 80 -2.15 6.51 3.27
C LEU A 80 -2.01 4.99 3.42
N LEU A 81 -0.80 4.49 3.68
CA LEU A 81 -0.58 3.05 3.93
C LEU A 81 -1.33 2.56 5.17
N LEU A 82 -1.38 3.36 6.24
CA LEU A 82 -2.15 3.05 7.44
C LEU A 82 -3.64 2.96 7.13
N PHE A 83 -4.18 3.94 6.41
CA PHE A 83 -5.57 3.95 5.98
C PHE A 83 -5.92 2.72 5.13
N ILE A 84 -5.10 2.41 4.11
CA ILE A 84 -5.26 1.22 3.28
C ILE A 84 -5.22 -0.05 4.14
N GLY A 85 -4.27 -0.14 5.08
CA GLY A 85 -4.14 -1.31 5.95
C GLY A 85 -5.37 -1.52 6.84
N ILE A 86 -5.92 -0.45 7.40
CA ILE A 86 -7.15 -0.50 8.22
C ILE A 86 -8.33 -0.96 7.34
N HIS A 87 -8.47 -0.38 6.14
CA HIS A 87 -9.52 -0.73 5.20
C HIS A 87 -9.46 -2.21 4.80
N ASN A 88 -8.29 -2.68 4.37
CA ASN A 88 -8.12 -4.06 3.91
C ASN A 88 -8.28 -5.06 5.06
N ALA A 89 -7.86 -4.70 6.28
CA ALA A 89 -8.11 -5.53 7.45
C ALA A 89 -9.60 -5.64 7.78
N TRP A 90 -10.35 -4.54 7.65
CA TRP A 90 -11.79 -4.54 7.83
C TRP A 90 -12.50 -5.40 6.76
N ASP A 91 -12.13 -5.23 5.49
CA ASP A 91 -12.68 -6.01 4.38
C ASP A 91 -12.48 -7.52 4.58
N ALA A 92 -11.26 -7.94 4.92
CA ALA A 92 -10.96 -9.36 5.19
C ALA A 92 -11.82 -9.94 6.33
N VAL A 93 -12.05 -9.17 7.40
CA VAL A 93 -12.93 -9.59 8.51
C VAL A 93 -14.38 -9.68 8.04
N ALA A 94 -14.87 -8.69 7.29
CA ALA A 94 -16.23 -8.68 6.76
C ALA A 94 -16.48 -9.88 5.85
N TYR A 95 -15.55 -10.17 4.94
CA TYR A 95 -15.60 -11.34 4.07
C TYR A 95 -15.70 -12.64 4.88
N HIS A 96 -14.81 -12.84 5.86
CA HIS A 96 -14.82 -14.05 6.68
C HIS A 96 -16.08 -14.23 7.53
N VAL A 97 -16.71 -13.14 7.98
CA VAL A 97 -17.95 -13.19 8.79
C VAL A 97 -19.18 -13.43 7.90
N LEU A 98 -19.26 -12.78 6.75
CA LEU A 98 -20.46 -12.81 5.90
C LEU A 98 -20.51 -14.04 4.99
N VAL A 99 -19.37 -14.51 4.49
CA VAL A 99 -19.32 -15.65 3.57
C VAL A 99 -19.34 -17.00 4.30
N ASN A 100 -18.85 -17.09 5.54
CA ASN A 100 -18.91 -18.32 6.34
C ASN A 100 -20.24 -18.52 7.08
N LYS A 101 -21.33 -17.85 6.69
CA LYS A 101 -22.63 -18.05 7.35
C LYS A 101 -23.15 -19.44 6.92
N PRO A 102 -23.31 -20.41 7.85
CA PRO A 102 -23.89 -21.69 7.48
C PRO A 102 -25.30 -21.47 6.97
N ASP A 103 -25.66 -22.11 5.85
CA ASP A 103 -27.03 -22.13 5.34
C ASP A 103 -27.97 -22.46 6.49
N ARG A 104 -28.70 -21.45 6.97
CA ARG A 104 -29.77 -21.69 7.93
C ARG A 104 -30.89 -22.37 7.16
N LYS A 105 -30.82 -23.70 7.08
CA LYS A 105 -31.94 -24.54 6.68
C LYS A 105 -33.07 -24.32 7.67
N THR A 106 -33.95 -23.37 7.37
CA THR A 106 -35.32 -23.30 7.90
C THR A 106 -36.18 -24.29 7.17
#